data_AF-A0A1N7AT99-F1
#
_entry.id   AF-A0A1N7AT99-F1
#
_cell.length_a   1.000
_cell.length_b   1.000
_cell.length_c   1.000
_cell.angle_alpha   90.00
_cell.angle_beta   90.00
_cell.angle_gamma   90.00
#
_symmetry.space_group_name_H-M   'P 1'
#
loop_
_entity.id
_entity.type
_entity.pdbx_description
1 polymer ?
#
loop_
_entity_poly.entity_id
_entity_poly.type
_entity_poly.pdbx_seq_one_letter_code
_entity_poly.pdbx_strand_id
1 'polypeptide(L)'
;MNAKLEKPAYLLLAMVALASALWLDYYLPEKQIATITGVEVKRTDKDGPISKNNPADGPTTDVYYIYTEKAGESVRVFRNEDTGWGWPFYFKFNAADVQAKAKSMEFDKRRALLTSYGWRINMLSLFPNVTKVEDAPEDVSTWSFFRWFWFGVWALVMGRAALWLWRRFEHAD
;
A
#
# COMPACT_ATOMS: atom_id res chain seq x y z
N MET A 1 -16.77 -28.43 -25.95
CA MET A 1 -16.94 -28.14 -24.50
C MET A 1 -18.19 -27.27 -24.39
N ASN A 2 -19.07 -27.45 -23.41
CA ASN A 2 -20.43 -26.89 -23.45
C ASN A 2 -20.42 -25.34 -23.52
N ALA A 3 -20.99 -24.72 -24.56
CA ALA A 3 -21.08 -23.26 -24.74
C ALA A 3 -21.72 -22.54 -23.52
N LYS A 4 -22.50 -23.27 -22.70
CA LYS A 4 -23.03 -22.78 -21.42
C LYS A 4 -21.94 -22.40 -20.40
N LEU A 5 -20.71 -22.90 -20.54
CA LEU A 5 -19.59 -22.66 -19.63
C LEU A 5 -18.70 -21.47 -20.05
N GLU A 6 -18.90 -20.89 -21.23
CA GLU A 6 -18.09 -19.78 -21.73
C GLU A 6 -18.23 -18.52 -20.86
N LYS A 7 -19.46 -18.00 -20.74
CA LYS A 7 -19.78 -16.82 -19.92
C LYS A 7 -19.34 -16.94 -18.46
N PRO A 8 -19.65 -18.04 -17.72
CA PRO A 8 -19.21 -18.16 -16.34
C PRO A 8 -17.68 -18.25 -16.21
N ALA A 9 -16.97 -18.83 -17.19
CA ALA A 9 -15.51 -18.88 -17.15
C ALA A 9 -14.87 -17.49 -17.29
N TYR A 10 -15.36 -16.65 -18.21
CA TYR A 10 -14.90 -15.27 -18.32
C TYR A 10 -15.27 -14.41 -17.11
N LEU A 11 -16.47 -14.60 -16.55
CA LEU A 11 -16.87 -13.92 -15.30
C LEU A 11 -15.94 -14.29 -14.14
N LEU A 12 -15.60 -15.57 -14.00
CA LEU A 12 -14.65 -16.03 -12.99
C LEU A 12 -13.27 -15.40 -13.20
N LEU A 13 -12.76 -15.39 -14.44
CA LEU A 13 -11.49 -14.75 -14.76
C LEU A 13 -11.52 -13.26 -14.39
N ALA A 14 -12.58 -12.55 -14.75
CA ALA A 14 -12.74 -11.13 -14.44
C ALA A 14 -12.75 -10.86 -12.93
N MET A 15 -13.44 -11.69 -12.15
CA MET A 15 -13.44 -11.59 -10.68
C MET A 15 -12.04 -11.84 -10.09
N VAL A 16 -11.33 -12.87 -10.57
CA VAL A 16 -9.97 -13.17 -10.13
C VAL A 16 -9.01 -12.03 -10.50
N ALA A 17 -9.14 -11.49 -11.72
CA ALA A 17 -8.36 -10.35 -12.16
C ALA A 17 -8.60 -9.13 -11.27
N LEU A 18 -9.86 -8.79 -10.98
CA LEU A 18 -10.19 -7.66 -10.11
C LEU A 18 -9.65 -7.86 -8.69
N ALA A 19 -9.89 -9.02 -8.08
CA ALA A 19 -9.43 -9.30 -6.72
C ALA A 19 -7.90 -9.26 -6.61
N SER A 20 -7.19 -9.86 -7.56
CA SER A 20 -5.72 -9.85 -7.59
C SER A 20 -5.14 -8.47 -7.90
N ALA A 21 -5.78 -7.68 -8.77
CA ALA A 21 -5.37 -6.30 -9.04
C ALA A 21 -5.51 -5.42 -7.80
N LEU A 22 -6.61 -5.53 -7.06
CA LEU A 22 -6.81 -4.79 -5.80
C LEU A 22 -5.80 -5.22 -4.73
N TRP A 23 -5.50 -6.52 -4.66
CA TRP A 23 -4.48 -7.03 -3.75
C TRP A 23 -3.08 -6.48 -4.08
N LEU A 24 -2.71 -6.46 -5.37
CA LEU A 24 -1.46 -5.84 -5.82
C LEU A 24 -1.44 -4.33 -5.54
N ASP A 25 -2.53 -3.63 -5.83
CA ASP A 25 -2.66 -2.19 -5.58
C ASP A 25 -2.44 -1.84 -4.11
N TYR A 26 -3.00 -2.66 -3.21
CA TYR A 26 -2.86 -2.52 -1.78
C TYR A 26 -1.44 -2.78 -1.30
N TYR A 27 -0.78 -3.86 -1.77
CA TYR A 27 0.54 -4.21 -1.25
C TYR A 27 1.70 -3.54 -1.97
N LEU A 28 1.59 -3.19 -3.25
CA LEU A 28 2.71 -2.64 -4.03
C LEU A 28 2.99 -1.17 -3.67
N PRO A 29 4.24 -0.81 -3.35
CA PRO A 29 4.54 0.52 -2.84
C PRO A 29 4.40 1.59 -3.92
N GLU A 30 3.66 2.64 -3.59
CA GLU A 30 3.51 3.86 -4.35
C GLU A 30 4.40 4.96 -3.78
N LYS A 31 4.89 5.85 -4.65
CA LYS A 31 5.60 7.05 -4.23
C LYS A 31 4.69 8.27 -4.37
N GLN A 32 4.67 9.11 -3.34
CA GLN A 32 3.95 10.37 -3.36
C GLN A 32 4.79 11.48 -2.72
N ILE A 33 4.67 12.68 -3.27
CA ILE A 33 5.31 13.87 -2.70
C ILE A 33 4.30 14.55 -1.77
N ALA A 34 4.71 14.78 -0.53
CA ALA A 34 3.92 15.54 0.43
C ALA A 34 4.84 16.28 1.41
N THR A 35 4.33 17.32 2.05
CA THR A 35 5.03 18.03 3.13
C THR A 35 4.71 17.33 4.44
N ILE A 36 5.73 17.02 5.23
CA ILE A 36 5.53 16.41 6.56
C ILE A 36 5.17 17.54 7.54
N THR A 37 4.01 17.43 8.17
CA THR A 37 3.45 18.46 9.07
C THR A 37 3.52 18.06 10.54
N GLY A 38 3.76 16.78 10.83
CA GLY A 38 3.89 16.29 12.18
C GLY A 38 4.23 14.81 12.22
N VAL A 39 4.75 14.35 13.35
CA VAL A 39 4.94 12.94 13.62
C VAL A 39 4.53 12.61 15.05
N GLU A 40 3.99 11.41 15.26
CA GLU A 40 3.54 10.93 16.57
C GLU A 40 3.93 9.46 16.76
N VAL A 41 4.04 9.01 18.01
CA VAL A 41 4.20 7.59 18.35
C VAL A 41 3.04 7.18 19.23
N LYS A 42 2.33 6.11 18.87
CA LYS A 42 1.24 5.57 19.69
C LYS A 42 1.52 4.11 20.01
N ARG A 43 1.35 3.76 21.27
CA ARG A 43 1.36 2.37 21.69
C ARG A 43 0.06 1.70 21.26
N THR A 44 0.19 0.58 20.57
CA THR A 44 -0.89 -0.10 19.86
C THR A 44 -0.86 -1.58 20.24
N ASP A 45 -2.01 -2.17 20.48
CA ASP A 45 -2.18 -3.61 20.64
C ASP A 45 -2.90 -4.21 19.41
N LYS A 46 -3.34 -5.46 19.52
CA LYS A 46 -4.05 -6.17 18.43
C LYS A 46 -5.31 -5.46 17.95
N ASP A 47 -5.96 -4.66 18.80
CA ASP A 47 -7.24 -4.01 18.52
C ASP A 47 -7.08 -2.53 18.13
N GLY A 48 -5.86 -1.98 18.30
CA GLY A 48 -5.51 -0.63 17.85
C GLY A 48 -4.79 0.19 18.91
N PRO A 49 -4.71 1.52 18.74
CA PRO A 49 -4.06 2.39 19.72
C PRO A 49 -4.72 2.25 21.10
N ILE A 50 -3.88 2.10 22.12
CA ILE A 50 -4.34 1.93 23.50
C ILE A 50 -5.00 3.23 23.96
N SER A 51 -6.22 3.13 24.47
CA SER A 51 -7.00 4.27 24.95
C SER A 51 -7.92 3.84 26.09
N LYS A 52 -8.65 4.79 26.69
CA LYS A 52 -9.69 4.46 27.69
C LYS A 52 -10.74 3.47 27.13
N ASN A 53 -11.01 3.55 25.83
CA ASN A 53 -11.99 2.69 25.14
C ASN A 53 -11.35 1.41 24.57
N ASN A 54 -10.02 1.31 24.55
CA ASN A 54 -9.27 0.12 24.17
C ASN A 54 -8.12 -0.09 25.18
N PRO A 55 -8.41 -0.60 26.39
CA PRO A 55 -7.40 -0.86 27.40
C PRO A 55 -6.47 -2.00 26.94
N ALA A 56 -5.19 -1.91 27.33
CA ALA A 56 -4.18 -2.87 26.92
C ALA A 56 -4.53 -4.30 27.39
N ASP A 57 -4.70 -5.22 26.44
CA ASP A 57 -5.09 -6.62 26.71
C ASP A 57 -4.06 -7.63 26.16
N GLY A 58 -2.81 -7.19 25.95
CA GLY A 58 -1.76 -8.07 25.43
C GLY A 58 -0.45 -7.38 25.06
N PRO A 59 0.41 -8.04 24.28
CA PRO A 59 1.64 -7.45 23.76
C PRO A 59 1.36 -6.19 22.96
N THR A 60 2.13 -5.15 23.24
CA THR A 60 1.97 -3.84 22.61
C THR A 60 3.17 -3.51 21.72
N THR A 61 2.92 -2.87 20.60
CA THR A 61 3.95 -2.33 19.70
C THR A 61 3.81 -0.83 19.59
N ASP A 62 4.94 -0.13 19.51
CA ASP A 62 4.95 1.29 19.25
C ASP A 62 4.80 1.52 17.74
N VAL A 63 3.71 2.18 17.36
CA VAL A 63 3.37 2.50 15.98
C VAL A 63 3.64 3.97 15.75
N TYR A 64 4.49 4.23 14.77
CA TYR A 64 4.83 5.58 14.36
C TYR A 64 3.79 6.09 13.37
N TYR A 65 3.33 7.32 13.56
CA TYR A 65 2.43 8.02 12.66
C TYR A 65 3.14 9.23 12.05
N ILE A 66 2.93 9.43 10.76
CA ILE A 66 3.47 10.55 9.99
C ILE A 66 2.30 11.31 9.38
N TYR A 67 2.17 12.57 9.75
CA TYR A 67 1.17 13.50 9.25
C TYR A 67 1.74 14.24 8.05
N THR A 68 0.98 14.26 6.97
CA THR A 68 1.39 14.89 5.72
C THR A 68 0.29 15.77 5.17
N GLU A 69 0.69 16.81 4.47
CA GLU A 69 -0.17 17.69 3.69
C GLU A 69 0.34 17.72 2.26
N LYS A 70 -0.56 17.52 1.31
CA LYS A 70 -0.26 17.59 -0.13
C LYS A 70 -1.01 18.78 -0.70
N ALA A 71 -0.34 19.57 -1.55
CA ALA A 71 -0.92 20.77 -2.12
C ALA A 71 -2.24 20.47 -2.85
N GLY A 72 -3.33 21.13 -2.42
CA GLY A 72 -4.67 20.95 -2.98
C GLY A 72 -5.44 19.73 -2.44
N GLU A 73 -4.87 18.95 -1.53
CA GLU A 73 -5.51 17.79 -0.90
C GLU A 73 -5.63 17.96 0.62
N SER A 74 -6.54 17.20 1.22
CA SER A 74 -6.68 17.13 2.67
C SER A 74 -5.50 16.40 3.33
N VAL A 75 -5.26 16.69 4.61
CA VAL A 75 -4.24 16.03 5.43
C VAL A 75 -4.36 14.51 5.33
N ARG A 76 -3.24 13.85 5.02
CA ARG A 76 -3.15 12.39 4.95
C ARG A 76 -2.21 11.88 6.03
N VAL A 77 -2.66 10.85 6.72
CA VAL A 77 -1.93 10.21 7.82
C VAL A 77 -1.42 8.85 7.37
N PHE A 78 -0.15 8.59 7.67
CA PHE A 78 0.50 7.32 7.42
C PHE A 78 0.91 6.66 8.74
N ARG A 79 0.95 5.33 8.74
CA ARG A 79 1.64 4.53 9.76
C ARG A 79 3.05 4.21 9.28
N ASN A 80 3.96 3.94 10.18
CA ASN A 80 5.33 3.57 9.89
C ASN A 80 5.72 2.46 10.86
N GLU A 81 5.57 1.22 10.39
CA GLU A 81 5.89 0.01 11.16
C GLU A 81 6.89 -0.84 10.41
N ASP A 82 7.67 -1.59 11.16
CA ASP A 82 8.55 -2.60 10.60
C ASP A 82 7.71 -3.76 10.05
N THR A 83 7.89 -4.06 8.77
CA THR A 83 7.28 -5.27 8.19
C THR A 83 7.97 -6.52 8.72
N GLY A 84 9.25 -6.38 9.11
CA GLY A 84 10.09 -7.45 9.56
C GLY A 84 10.10 -8.61 8.57
N TRP A 85 9.92 -9.83 9.10
CA TRP A 85 9.78 -11.06 8.32
C TRP A 85 8.33 -11.37 7.90
N GLY A 86 7.38 -10.48 8.22
CA GLY A 86 5.97 -10.64 7.91
C GLY A 86 5.61 -10.23 6.49
N TRP A 87 4.36 -10.51 6.11
CA TRP A 87 3.79 -10.04 4.84
C TRP A 87 3.36 -8.56 4.94
N PRO A 88 3.62 -7.71 3.93
CA PRO A 88 4.42 -7.97 2.73
C PRO A 88 5.92 -8.06 3.08
N PHE A 89 6.63 -9.00 2.42
CA PHE A 89 8.04 -9.31 2.68
C PHE A 89 9.01 -8.22 2.18
N TYR A 90 8.84 -6.99 2.68
CA TYR A 90 9.73 -5.86 2.39
C TYR A 90 10.96 -5.81 3.29
N PHE A 91 11.06 -6.70 4.29
CA PHE A 91 12.21 -6.82 5.18
C PHE A 91 12.65 -5.47 5.76
N LYS A 92 11.67 -4.67 6.18
CA LYS A 92 11.87 -3.38 6.79
C LYS A 92 12.03 -3.55 8.30
N PHE A 93 13.16 -3.07 8.82
CA PHE A 93 13.56 -3.14 10.24
C PHE A 93 14.07 -1.79 10.77
N ASN A 94 13.76 -0.70 10.07
CA ASN A 94 14.30 0.63 10.30
C ASN A 94 13.19 1.70 10.46
N ALA A 95 12.02 1.32 10.99
CA ALA A 95 10.91 2.24 11.21
C ALA A 95 11.32 3.44 12.08
N ALA A 96 12.14 3.23 13.12
CA ALA A 96 12.65 4.30 13.97
C ALA A 96 13.51 5.31 13.20
N ASP A 97 14.38 4.85 12.29
CA ASP A 97 15.21 5.74 11.46
C ASP A 97 14.37 6.54 10.46
N VAL A 98 13.39 5.88 9.84
CA VAL A 98 12.43 6.53 8.94
C VAL A 98 11.65 7.61 9.70
N GLN A 99 11.28 7.32 10.96
CA GLN A 99 10.61 8.29 11.81
C GLN A 99 11.51 9.47 12.17
N ALA A 100 12.77 9.22 12.53
CA ALA A 100 13.73 10.27 12.85
C ALA A 100 13.93 11.21 11.66
N LYS A 101 14.01 10.65 10.44
CA LYS A 101 14.09 11.43 9.21
C LYS A 101 12.82 12.25 8.98
N ALA A 102 11.64 11.66 9.14
CA ALA A 102 10.37 12.38 9.06
C ALA A 102 10.29 13.53 10.06
N LYS A 103 10.73 13.32 11.31
CA LYS A 103 10.80 14.36 12.35
C LYS A 103 11.72 15.52 11.94
N SER A 104 12.86 15.23 11.32
CA SER A 104 13.78 16.26 10.84
C SER A 104 13.17 17.15 9.74
N MET A 105 12.30 16.57 8.90
CA MET A 105 11.64 17.27 7.80
C MET A 105 10.44 18.11 8.29
N GLU A 106 9.80 17.72 9.39
CA GLU A 106 8.72 18.48 10.03
C GLU A 106 9.16 19.89 10.42
N PHE A 107 10.34 20.03 11.05
CA PHE A 107 10.85 21.32 11.54
C PHE A 107 10.99 22.36 10.43
N ASP A 108 11.47 21.93 9.27
CA ASP A 108 11.73 22.80 8.12
C ASP A 108 10.55 22.88 7.15
N LYS A 109 9.44 22.16 7.43
CA LYS A 109 8.31 21.94 6.50
C LYS A 109 8.77 21.53 5.09
N ARG A 110 9.77 20.65 5.03
CA ARG A 110 10.35 20.19 3.76
C ARG A 110 9.40 19.26 3.01
N ARG A 111 9.48 19.30 1.68
CA ARG A 111 8.83 18.32 0.80
C ARG A 111 9.55 16.99 0.95
N ALA A 112 8.78 15.94 1.18
CA ALA A 112 9.27 14.58 1.29
C ALA A 112 8.66 13.71 0.19
N LEU A 113 9.48 12.81 -0.35
CA LEU A 113 9.03 11.69 -1.17
C LEU A 113 8.76 10.51 -0.22
N LEU A 114 7.49 10.19 -0.03
CA LEU A 114 7.07 9.06 0.77
C LEU A 114 6.84 7.87 -0.14
N THR A 115 7.45 6.73 0.19
CA THR A 115 7.12 5.44 -0.40
C THR A 115 6.26 4.67 0.59
N SER A 116 5.03 4.33 0.22
CA SER A 116 4.07 3.66 1.10
C SER A 116 3.23 2.62 0.37
N TYR A 117 2.71 1.64 1.09
CA TYR A 117 1.70 0.71 0.59
C TYR A 117 0.44 0.74 1.46
N GLY A 118 -0.67 0.28 0.90
CA GLY A 118 -1.97 0.24 1.54
C GLY A 118 -2.84 1.45 1.22
N TRP A 119 -4.10 1.36 1.65
CA TRP A 119 -5.08 2.42 1.43
C TRP A 119 -5.31 3.26 2.68
N ARG A 120 -5.68 4.52 2.44
CA ARG A 120 -6.25 5.37 3.49
C ARG A 120 -7.77 5.25 3.45
N ILE A 121 -8.36 4.59 4.44
CA ILE A 121 -9.81 4.51 4.60
C ILE A 121 -10.18 4.99 6.01
N ASN A 122 -10.73 6.20 6.09
CA ASN A 122 -11.01 6.87 7.37
C ASN A 122 -12.02 6.10 8.21
N MET A 123 -13.10 5.59 7.62
CA MET A 123 -14.15 4.83 8.32
C MET A 123 -13.66 3.55 8.98
N LEU A 124 -12.60 2.94 8.45
CA LEU A 124 -12.04 1.67 8.93
C LEU A 124 -10.75 1.87 9.73
N SER A 125 -10.36 3.13 10.01
CA SER A 125 -9.06 3.45 10.63
C SER A 125 -7.87 2.76 9.93
N LEU A 126 -7.97 2.57 8.61
CA LEU A 126 -6.89 2.01 7.80
C LEU A 126 -5.97 3.13 7.36
N PHE A 127 -4.70 2.97 7.69
CA PHE A 127 -3.64 3.90 7.33
C PHE A 127 -2.60 3.18 6.49
N PRO A 128 -2.17 3.76 5.36
CA PRO A 128 -1.06 3.22 4.57
C PRO A 128 0.22 3.17 5.41
N ASN A 129 1.03 2.13 5.21
CA ASN A 129 2.32 1.95 5.89
C ASN A 129 3.45 2.54 5.03
N VAL A 130 4.22 3.48 5.60
CA VAL A 130 5.41 4.06 4.98
C VAL A 130 6.54 3.05 5.05
N THR A 131 7.22 2.86 3.93
CA THR A 131 8.43 2.05 3.84
C THR A 131 9.68 2.90 3.80
N LYS A 132 9.63 4.07 3.15
CA LYS A 132 10.76 5.00 3.02
C LYS A 132 10.29 6.44 3.02
N VAL A 133 11.13 7.32 3.56
CA VAL A 133 11.00 8.78 3.51
C VAL A 133 12.30 9.34 2.93
N GLU A 134 12.17 10.13 1.88
CA GLU A 134 13.29 10.75 1.16
C GLU A 134 13.03 12.24 0.97
N ASP A 135 14.09 13.04 0.81
CA ASP A 135 13.92 14.45 0.44
C ASP A 135 13.38 14.51 -0.99
N ALA A 136 12.40 15.39 -1.24
CA ALA A 136 11.82 15.59 -2.55
C ALA A 136 12.35 16.88 -3.19
N PRO A 137 13.44 16.84 -3.97
CA PRO A 137 13.82 17.96 -4.83
C PRO A 137 12.73 18.25 -5.87
N GLU A 138 12.80 19.42 -6.53
CA GLU A 138 11.74 19.88 -7.43
C GLU A 138 11.47 18.95 -8.61
N ASP A 139 12.48 18.23 -9.08
CA ASP A 139 12.46 17.32 -10.21
C ASP A 139 12.23 15.84 -9.84
N VAL A 140 11.89 15.55 -8.58
CA VAL A 140 11.77 14.18 -8.11
C VAL A 140 10.60 13.44 -8.77
N SER A 141 10.87 12.23 -9.26
CA SER A 141 9.86 11.38 -9.89
C SER A 141 9.10 10.54 -8.85
N THR A 142 7.78 10.51 -8.96
CA THR A 142 6.90 9.59 -8.24
C THR A 142 6.77 8.22 -8.92
N TRP A 143 7.52 7.97 -10.00
CA TRP A 143 7.47 6.69 -10.70
C TRP A 143 8.02 5.55 -9.82
N SER A 144 7.20 4.52 -9.63
CA SER A 144 7.57 3.30 -8.90
C SER A 144 7.77 2.14 -9.89
N PHE A 145 9.02 1.94 -10.34
CA PHE A 145 9.35 0.83 -11.23
C PHE A 145 8.89 -0.51 -10.67
N PHE A 146 9.12 -0.77 -9.38
CA PHE A 146 8.73 -2.02 -8.72
C PHE A 146 7.22 -2.28 -8.84
N ARG A 147 6.39 -1.28 -8.55
CA ARG A 147 4.93 -1.38 -8.68
C ARG A 147 4.50 -1.69 -10.11
N TRP A 148 4.99 -0.92 -11.07
CA TRP A 148 4.59 -1.08 -12.47
C TRP A 148 5.14 -2.35 -13.12
N PHE A 149 6.34 -2.80 -12.72
CA PHE A 149 6.89 -4.07 -13.13
C PHE A 149 5.97 -5.23 -12.73
N TRP A 150 5.52 -5.27 -11.47
CA TRP A 150 4.61 -6.33 -11.00
C TRP A 150 3.22 -6.25 -11.62
N PHE A 151 2.69 -5.04 -11.86
CA PHE A 151 1.46 -4.89 -12.65
C PHE A 151 1.63 -5.38 -14.09
N GLY A 152 2.79 -5.16 -14.71
CA GLY A 152 3.11 -5.69 -16.04
C GLY A 152 3.15 -7.21 -16.08
N VAL A 153 3.82 -7.84 -15.10
CA VAL A 153 3.83 -9.31 -14.94
C VAL A 153 2.41 -9.84 -14.74
N TRP A 154 1.62 -9.21 -13.86
CA TRP A 154 0.22 -9.57 -13.63
C TRP A 154 -0.62 -9.47 -14.91
N ALA A 155 -0.49 -8.38 -15.66
CA ALA A 155 -1.22 -8.16 -16.90
C ALA A 155 -0.87 -9.23 -17.95
N LEU A 156 0.40 -9.65 -18.03
CA LEU A 156 0.83 -10.74 -18.89
C LEU A 156 0.21 -12.08 -18.50
N VAL A 157 0.14 -12.40 -17.19
CA VAL A 157 -0.47 -13.63 -16.70
C VAL A 157 -1.98 -13.63 -16.98
N MET A 158 -2.69 -12.55 -16.66
CA MET A 158 -4.13 -12.43 -16.91
C MET A 158 -4.44 -12.44 -18.41
N GLY A 159 -3.65 -11.73 -19.22
CA GLY A 159 -3.77 -11.72 -20.68
C GLY A 159 -3.55 -13.10 -21.29
N ARG A 160 -2.54 -13.85 -20.82
CA ARG A 160 -2.31 -15.24 -21.25
C ARG A 160 -3.46 -16.16 -20.85
N ALA A 161 -4.03 -16.00 -19.66
CA ALA A 161 -5.19 -16.77 -19.21
C ALA A 161 -6.44 -16.45 -20.06
N ALA A 162 -6.68 -15.18 -20.37
CA ALA A 162 -7.76 -14.75 -21.26
C ALA A 162 -7.60 -15.32 -22.68
N LEU A 163 -6.39 -15.24 -23.26
CA LEU A 163 -6.10 -15.83 -24.56
C LEU A 163 -6.26 -17.35 -24.58
N TRP A 164 -5.86 -18.02 -23.50
CA TRP A 164 -6.06 -19.47 -23.37
C TRP A 164 -7.54 -19.84 -23.30
N LEU A 165 -8.35 -19.11 -22.51
CA LEU A 165 -9.80 -19.27 -22.46
C LEU A 165 -10.45 -19.03 -23.82
N TRP A 166 -10.04 -17.97 -24.51
CA TRP A 166 -10.53 -17.65 -25.85
C TRP A 166 -10.28 -18.78 -26.85
N ARG A 167 -9.02 -19.23 -26.98
CA ARG A 167 -8.69 -20.37 -27.85
C ARG A 167 -9.40 -21.65 -27.45
N ARG A 168 -9.63 -21.86 -26.15
CA ARG A 168 -10.30 -23.06 -25.62
C ARG A 168 -11.76 -23.13 -26.07
N PHE A 169 -12.45 -21.99 -26.13
CA PHE A 169 -13.84 -21.92 -26.57
C PHE A 169 -13.98 -21.81 -28.10
N GLU A 170 -13.06 -21.13 -28.78
CA GLU A 170 -13.02 -21.09 -30.26
C GLU A 170 -12.82 -22.48 -30.89
N HIS A 171 -12.04 -23.36 -30.26
CA HIS A 171 -11.88 -24.76 -30.69
C HIS A 171 -12.95 -25.73 -30.11
N ALA A 172 -13.93 -25.21 -29.37
CA ALA A 172 -14.99 -26.02 -28.76
C ALA A 172 -16.32 -25.97 -29.52
N ASP A 173 -16.46 -25.02 -30.44
CA ASP A 173 -17.51 -24.88 -31.46
C ASP A 173 -17.06 -25.52 -32.78
#